data_AF-A0A257HDA4-F1
#
_entry.id   AF-A0A257HDA4-F1
#
_cell.length_a   1.000
_cell.length_b   1.000
_cell.length_c   1.000
_cell.angle_alpha   90.00
_cell.angle_beta   90.00
_cell.angle_gamma   90.00
#
_symmetry.space_group_name_H-M   'P 1'
#
loop_
_entity.id
_entity.type
_entity.pdbx_description
1 polymer ?
#
loop_
_entity_poly.entity_id
_entity_poly.type
_entity_poly.pdbx_seq_one_letter_code
_entity_poly.pdbx_strand_id
1 'polypeptide(L)'
;MKSLALALRVASLAGFCALAGAAHAQAIQPQAPGTQTPGFQSLPASTGQPAAAPSEVKIVKSEVERKGRIGFDTFLSTYLTLSKECKVGANPKVEVTTPPKNGKINIRPNAINLRAVPGAPKTNCIGTSPYGVGVFYRAERRFKGEDTFVYRVVYPTGDVREVSAKVVIQ
;
A
#
# COMPACT_ATOMS: atom_id res chain seq x y z
N MET A 1 6.08 -39.43 23.90
CA MET A 1 7.26 -40.32 23.92
C MET A 1 7.48 -40.89 22.53
N LYS A 2 8.42 -40.33 21.76
CA LYS A 2 9.08 -40.94 20.60
C LYS A 2 10.33 -40.12 20.31
N SER A 3 11.46 -40.65 20.75
CA SER A 3 12.82 -40.18 20.47
C SER A 3 13.31 -40.77 19.16
N LEU A 4 14.11 -40.02 18.39
CA LEU A 4 15.26 -40.44 17.55
C LEU A 4 15.81 -39.14 16.90
N ALA A 5 16.89 -38.52 17.41
CA ALA A 5 18.31 -38.77 17.08
C ALA A 5 18.58 -38.72 15.55
N LEU A 6 19.23 -37.69 15.00
CA LEU A 6 20.66 -37.30 15.06
C LEU A 6 21.27 -37.55 13.67
N ALA A 7 21.66 -36.49 12.95
CA ALA A 7 22.71 -36.58 11.93
C ALA A 7 23.33 -35.19 11.70
N LEU A 8 24.50 -35.06 12.30
CA LEU A 8 25.50 -34.01 12.17
C LEU A 8 26.08 -34.03 10.74
N ARG A 9 26.18 -32.89 10.06
CA ARG A 9 27.14 -32.70 8.97
C ARG A 9 27.85 -31.36 9.14
N VAL A 10 29.07 -31.48 9.64
CA VAL A 10 30.13 -30.47 9.55
C VAL A 10 30.75 -30.59 8.16
N ALA A 11 30.92 -29.46 7.47
CA ALA A 11 31.89 -29.31 6.41
C ALA A 11 32.37 -27.85 6.37
N SER A 12 33.53 -27.63 6.97
CA SER A 12 34.40 -26.48 6.74
C SER A 12 34.74 -26.37 5.25
N LEU A 13 34.90 -25.16 4.72
CA LEU A 13 36.13 -24.82 4.02
C LEU A 13 36.30 -23.29 3.94
N ALA A 14 37.51 -22.89 4.27
CA ALA A 14 38.01 -21.53 4.25
C ALA A 14 38.34 -21.06 2.82
N GLY A 15 38.44 -19.75 2.68
CA GLY A 15 39.16 -19.10 1.59
C GLY A 15 38.26 -18.57 0.47
N PHE A 16 38.24 -17.25 0.29
CA PHE A 16 39.18 -16.64 -0.65
C PHE A 16 39.16 -15.11 -0.58
N CYS A 17 40.37 -14.57 -0.60
CA CYS A 17 40.84 -13.24 -0.99
C CYS A 17 39.88 -12.05 -1.02
N ALA A 18 40.28 -11.07 -0.22
CA ALA A 18 40.15 -9.65 -0.50
C ALA A 18 40.49 -9.31 -1.96
N LEU A 19 39.63 -8.50 -2.59
CA LEU A 19 39.98 -7.66 -3.73
C LEU A 19 39.49 -6.25 -3.40
N ALA A 20 40.45 -5.44 -2.94
CA ALA A 20 40.33 -4.00 -2.84
C ALA A 20 40.25 -3.42 -4.26
N GLY A 21 39.05 -3.03 -4.68
CA GLY A 21 38.84 -2.27 -5.91
C GLY A 21 39.23 -0.80 -5.68
N ALA A 22 40.34 -0.39 -6.28
CA ALA A 22 40.86 0.97 -6.25
C ALA A 22 39.84 1.98 -6.81
N ALA A 23 39.48 2.96 -5.98
CA ALA A 23 38.73 4.14 -6.35
C ALA A 23 39.53 4.95 -7.39
N HIS A 24 39.00 5.07 -8.60
CA HIS A 24 39.48 6.05 -9.57
C HIS A 24 38.97 7.44 -9.16
N ALA A 25 39.82 8.20 -8.48
CA ALA A 25 39.63 9.62 -8.27
C ALA A 25 39.84 10.35 -9.62
N GLN A 26 38.75 10.75 -10.26
CA GLN A 26 38.81 11.68 -11.38
C GLN A 26 39.01 13.09 -10.83
N ALA A 27 40.14 13.70 -11.17
CA ALA A 27 40.45 15.09 -10.84
C ALA A 27 39.45 16.01 -11.55
N ILE A 28 38.67 16.72 -10.76
CA ILE A 28 37.74 17.76 -11.22
C ILE A 28 38.58 18.99 -11.57
N GLN A 29 38.54 19.41 -12.84
CA GLN A 29 39.12 20.69 -13.27
C GLN A 29 38.25 21.86 -12.78
N PRO A 30 38.85 22.98 -12.32
CA PRO A 30 38.11 24.18 -11.96
C PRO A 30 37.61 24.91 -13.22
N GLN A 31 36.31 24.91 -13.45
CA GLN A 31 35.66 25.74 -14.47
C GLN A 31 35.44 27.16 -13.90
N ALA A 32 35.90 28.16 -14.65
CA ALA A 32 35.77 29.57 -14.31
C ALA A 32 34.30 30.06 -14.38
N PRO A 33 33.93 31.12 -13.64
CA PRO A 33 32.56 31.62 -13.58
C PRO A 33 32.19 32.39 -14.86
N GLY A 34 31.33 31.78 -15.69
CA GLY A 34 30.65 32.48 -16.77
C GLY A 34 29.43 33.23 -16.24
N THR A 35 29.47 34.55 -16.26
CA THR A 35 28.33 35.44 -16.05
C THR A 35 27.30 35.25 -17.16
N GLN A 36 26.23 34.50 -16.89
CA GLN A 36 25.04 34.46 -17.75
C GLN A 36 23.98 35.41 -17.20
N THR A 37 23.75 36.48 -17.93
CA THR A 37 22.70 37.47 -17.70
C THR A 37 21.32 36.79 -17.82
N PRO A 38 20.40 36.96 -16.86
CA PRO A 38 19.07 36.38 -16.95
C PRO A 38 18.22 37.10 -18.00
N GLY A 39 18.02 36.45 -19.14
CA GLY A 39 16.97 36.80 -20.09
C GLY A 39 15.63 36.32 -19.57
N PHE A 40 14.82 37.24 -19.04
CA PHE A 40 13.42 36.99 -18.73
C PHE A 40 12.64 36.84 -20.04
N GLN A 41 12.55 35.61 -20.55
CA GLN A 41 11.56 35.26 -21.55
C GLN A 41 10.20 35.15 -20.84
N SER A 42 9.33 36.12 -21.14
CA SER A 42 7.95 36.14 -20.70
C SER A 42 7.23 34.87 -21.19
N LEU A 43 6.89 34.00 -20.24
CA LEU A 43 5.97 32.89 -20.47
C LEU A 43 4.63 33.46 -20.98
N PRO A 44 4.07 32.95 -22.10
CA PRO A 44 2.71 33.30 -22.46
C PRO A 44 1.77 32.80 -21.38
N ALA A 45 0.89 33.69 -20.92
CA ALA A 45 -0.17 33.39 -19.98
C ALA A 45 -0.91 32.12 -20.44
N SER A 46 -0.81 31.07 -19.63
CA SER A 46 -1.58 29.86 -19.81
C SER A 46 -3.06 30.24 -19.65
N THR A 47 -3.71 30.42 -20.78
CA THR A 47 -5.16 30.59 -20.90
C THR A 47 -5.83 29.49 -20.10
N GLY A 48 -6.69 29.91 -19.16
CA GLY A 48 -7.36 29.06 -18.19
C GLY A 48 -7.82 27.75 -18.79
N GLN A 49 -7.13 26.68 -18.42
CA GLN A 49 -7.68 25.34 -18.48
C GLN A 49 -8.93 25.36 -17.60
N PRO A 50 -10.13 25.14 -18.14
CA PRO A 50 -11.35 25.11 -17.35
C PRO A 50 -11.13 24.14 -16.20
N ALA A 51 -11.22 24.66 -14.96
CA ALA A 51 -11.23 23.84 -13.78
C ALA A 51 -12.28 22.75 -14.02
N ALA A 52 -11.83 21.50 -14.07
CA ALA A 52 -12.73 20.37 -14.21
C ALA A 52 -13.82 20.53 -13.15
N ALA A 53 -15.08 20.61 -13.60
CA ALA A 53 -16.22 20.73 -12.71
C ALA A 53 -16.09 19.69 -11.58
N PRO A 54 -16.42 20.03 -10.32
CA PRO A 54 -16.31 19.09 -9.22
C PRO A 54 -17.17 17.87 -9.56
N SER A 55 -16.51 16.76 -9.85
CA SER A 55 -17.15 15.46 -9.97
C SER A 55 -17.86 15.20 -8.65
N GLU A 56 -19.19 14.99 -8.73
CA GLU A 56 -20.07 14.74 -7.60
C GLU A 56 -19.45 13.68 -6.68
N VAL A 57 -19.19 14.05 -5.42
CA VAL A 57 -18.56 13.16 -4.44
C VAL A 57 -19.48 11.97 -4.19
N LYS A 58 -19.07 10.78 -4.63
CA LYS A 58 -19.87 9.59 -4.47
C LYS A 58 -19.60 8.91 -3.14
N ILE A 59 -20.64 8.76 -2.32
CA ILE A 59 -20.59 7.95 -1.10
C ILE A 59 -21.12 6.54 -1.41
N VAL A 60 -20.23 5.55 -1.38
CA VAL A 60 -20.59 4.14 -1.59
C VAL A 60 -20.59 3.41 -0.25
N LYS A 61 -21.73 2.84 0.14
CA LYS A 61 -21.81 1.95 1.30
C LYS A 61 -21.47 0.52 0.87
N SER A 62 -20.75 -0.20 1.73
CA SER A 62 -20.41 -1.60 1.53
C SER A 62 -20.34 -2.34 2.86
N GLU A 63 -20.61 -3.63 2.81
CA GLU A 63 -20.57 -4.51 3.96
C GLU A 63 -19.52 -5.58 3.76
N VAL A 64 -18.81 -5.94 4.82
CA VAL A 64 -17.82 -7.01 4.79
C VAL A 64 -17.96 -7.89 6.03
N GLU A 65 -18.14 -9.19 5.80
CA GLU A 65 -18.06 -10.20 6.85
C GLU A 65 -16.80 -11.08 6.67
N ARG A 66 -16.07 -11.29 7.77
CA ARG A 66 -14.87 -12.14 7.78
C ARG A 66 -14.82 -13.02 9.02
N LYS A 67 -14.35 -14.25 8.85
CA LYS A 67 -13.98 -15.14 9.94
C LYS A 67 -12.49 -15.03 10.22
N GLY A 68 -12.13 -14.95 11.50
CA GLY A 68 -10.76 -14.77 11.97
C GLY A 68 -10.39 -15.73 13.08
N ARG A 69 -9.11 -15.72 13.44
CA ARG A 69 -8.56 -16.51 14.55
C ARG A 69 -7.89 -15.59 15.56
N ILE A 70 -7.96 -15.97 16.84
CA ILE A 70 -7.27 -15.24 17.90
C ILE A 70 -5.77 -15.21 17.63
N GLY A 71 -5.14 -14.05 17.83
CA GLY A 71 -3.69 -13.90 17.67
C GLY A 71 -3.22 -13.79 16.21
N PHE A 72 -4.15 -13.73 15.25
CA PHE A 72 -3.88 -13.46 13.84
C PHE A 72 -4.62 -12.21 13.37
N ASP A 73 -4.10 -11.61 12.32
CA ASP A 73 -4.74 -10.48 11.66
C ASP A 73 -5.79 -11.01 10.68
N THR A 74 -7.04 -10.59 10.86
CA THR A 74 -8.13 -10.85 9.94
C THR A 74 -8.08 -9.81 8.82
N PHE A 75 -7.78 -10.25 7.60
CA PHE A 75 -7.80 -9.38 6.42
C PHE A 75 -9.24 -9.01 6.04
N LEU A 76 -9.54 -7.72 5.97
CA LEU A 76 -10.85 -7.23 5.56
C LEU A 76 -10.89 -6.98 4.06
N SER A 77 -10.03 -6.05 3.61
CA SER A 77 -9.94 -5.60 2.23
C SER A 77 -8.67 -4.81 1.97
N THR A 78 -8.34 -4.60 0.69
CA THR A 78 -7.29 -3.69 0.23
C THR A 78 -7.89 -2.68 -0.72
N TYR A 79 -7.52 -1.42 -0.55
CA TYR A 79 -8.01 -0.29 -1.34
C TYR A 79 -6.85 0.35 -2.09
N LEU A 80 -7.06 0.68 -3.35
CA LEU A 80 -6.09 1.40 -4.18
C LEU A 80 -6.82 2.27 -5.19
N THR A 81 -6.10 3.25 -5.75
CA THR A 81 -6.52 3.99 -6.93
C THR A 81 -5.81 3.43 -8.14
N LEU A 82 -6.56 3.14 -9.20
CA LEU A 82 -6.03 2.59 -10.44
C LEU A 82 -6.51 3.43 -11.63
N SER A 83 -5.59 3.89 -12.47
CA SER A 83 -5.94 4.53 -13.73
C SER A 83 -6.34 3.50 -14.81
N LYS A 84 -6.89 3.97 -15.94
CA LYS A 84 -7.22 3.10 -17.09
C LYS A 84 -5.97 2.45 -17.70
N GLU A 85 -4.81 3.06 -17.50
CA GLU A 85 -3.48 2.60 -17.92
C GLU A 85 -2.81 1.73 -16.85
N CYS A 86 -3.58 1.23 -15.87
CA CYS A 86 -3.09 0.36 -14.79
C CYS A 86 -2.03 1.00 -13.89
N LYS A 87 -1.95 2.34 -13.86
CA LYS A 87 -1.03 3.06 -12.98
C LYS A 87 -1.67 3.22 -11.61
N VAL A 88 -0.90 2.90 -10.57
CA VAL A 88 -1.30 3.11 -9.18
C VAL A 88 -1.26 4.61 -8.90
N GLY A 89 -2.38 5.17 -8.47
CA GLY A 89 -2.47 6.56 -8.05
C GLY A 89 -2.09 6.76 -6.58
N ALA A 90 -2.46 7.91 -6.02
CA ALA A 90 -2.27 8.18 -4.61
C ALA A 90 -3.11 7.23 -3.72
N ASN A 91 -2.53 6.83 -2.60
CA ASN A 91 -3.17 5.93 -1.65
C ASN A 91 -4.41 6.58 -1.00
N PRO A 92 -5.54 5.86 -0.89
CA PRO A 92 -6.69 6.37 -0.15
C PRO A 92 -6.39 6.43 1.35
N LYS A 93 -7.04 7.37 2.04
CA LYS A 93 -6.98 7.49 3.51
C LYS A 93 -8.06 6.62 4.13
N VAL A 94 -7.72 5.89 5.20
CA VAL A 94 -8.69 5.10 5.97
C VAL A 94 -8.96 5.80 7.29
N GLU A 95 -10.22 6.07 7.58
CA GLU A 95 -10.69 6.73 8.79
C GLU A 95 -11.66 5.82 9.53
N VAL A 96 -11.33 5.45 10.76
CA VAL A 96 -12.21 4.60 11.58
C VAL A 96 -13.25 5.51 12.24
N THR A 97 -14.51 5.38 11.84
CA THR A 97 -15.61 6.22 12.36
C THR A 97 -16.21 5.64 13.63
N THR A 98 -16.40 4.32 13.65
CA THR A 98 -16.84 3.58 14.83
C THR A 98 -15.77 2.52 15.10
N PRO A 99 -14.98 2.64 16.17
CA PRO A 99 -13.92 1.67 16.46
C PRO A 99 -14.50 0.31 16.88
N PRO A 100 -13.76 -0.79 16.63
CA PRO A 100 -14.10 -2.11 17.18
C PRO A 100 -14.09 -2.10 18.70
N LYS A 101 -14.95 -2.93 19.31
CA LYS A 101 -15.06 -3.03 20.78
C LYS A 101 -14.06 -4.01 21.37
N ASN A 102 -13.68 -5.05 20.62
CA ASN A 102 -12.91 -6.19 21.12
C ASN A 102 -11.62 -6.41 20.30
N GLY A 103 -11.07 -5.34 19.74
CA GLY A 103 -9.89 -5.43 18.88
C GLY A 103 -9.38 -4.08 18.44
N LYS A 104 -8.49 -4.09 17.45
CA LYS A 104 -7.92 -2.90 16.83
C LYS A 104 -7.77 -3.06 15.33
N ILE A 105 -7.82 -1.93 14.63
CA ILE A 105 -7.59 -1.87 13.19
C ILE A 105 -6.14 -1.52 12.92
N ASN A 106 -5.47 -2.35 12.12
CA ASN A 106 -4.14 -2.10 11.60
C ASN A 106 -4.27 -1.75 10.11
N ILE A 107 -3.74 -0.58 9.73
CA ILE A 107 -3.70 -0.14 8.34
C ILE A 107 -2.25 -0.23 7.89
N ARG A 108 -2.00 -0.96 6.80
CA ARG A 108 -0.64 -1.15 6.27
C ARG A 108 -0.65 -1.44 4.77
N PRO A 109 0.45 -1.17 4.05
CA PRO A 109 0.57 -1.58 2.66
C PRO A 109 0.31 -3.08 2.49
N ASN A 110 -0.49 -3.45 1.50
CA ASN A 110 -0.78 -4.84 1.16
C ASN A 110 -0.80 -5.00 -0.36
N ALA A 111 -0.08 -6.00 -0.87
CA ALA A 111 -0.10 -6.33 -2.29
C ALA A 111 -1.46 -6.93 -2.66
N ILE A 112 -2.01 -6.51 -3.78
CA ILE A 112 -3.31 -6.98 -4.26
C ILE A 112 -3.21 -7.53 -5.67
N ASN A 113 -3.81 -8.70 -5.89
CA ASN A 113 -3.92 -9.27 -7.21
C ASN A 113 -5.03 -8.53 -7.98
N LEU A 114 -4.66 -7.77 -9.02
CA LEU A 114 -5.61 -6.98 -9.81
C LEU A 114 -6.67 -7.83 -10.52
N ARG A 115 -6.46 -9.15 -10.67
CA ARG A 115 -7.49 -10.08 -11.18
C ARG A 115 -8.72 -10.14 -10.26
N ALA A 116 -8.53 -9.90 -8.97
CA ALA A 116 -9.58 -9.94 -7.95
C ALA A 116 -10.21 -8.56 -7.69
N VAL A 117 -9.76 -7.49 -8.36
CA VAL A 117 -10.25 -6.13 -8.15
C VAL A 117 -11.45 -5.84 -9.05
N PRO A 118 -12.65 -5.55 -8.50
CA PRO A 118 -13.80 -5.14 -9.29
C PRO A 118 -13.51 -3.81 -10.01
N GLY A 119 -13.75 -3.77 -11.33
CA GLY A 119 -13.57 -2.57 -12.15
C GLY A 119 -12.15 -2.35 -12.69
N ALA A 120 -11.16 -3.17 -12.31
CA ALA A 120 -9.84 -3.11 -12.92
C ALA A 120 -9.91 -3.60 -14.40
N PRO A 121 -9.24 -2.92 -15.34
CA PRO A 121 -9.12 -3.37 -16.73
C PRO A 121 -8.44 -4.75 -16.79
N LYS A 122 -9.24 -5.81 -16.94
CA LYS A 122 -8.76 -7.19 -16.90
C LYS A 122 -7.76 -7.49 -18.02
N THR A 123 -7.83 -6.84 -19.18
CA THR A 123 -6.91 -7.15 -20.28
C THR A 123 -5.51 -6.55 -20.10
N ASN A 124 -5.42 -5.37 -19.48
CA ASN A 124 -4.20 -4.57 -19.48
C ASN A 124 -3.47 -4.60 -18.13
N CYS A 125 -4.17 -4.96 -17.04
CA CYS A 125 -3.62 -4.91 -15.68
C CYS A 125 -3.36 -6.30 -15.09
N ILE A 126 -3.56 -7.39 -15.84
CA ILE A 126 -3.29 -8.75 -15.36
C ILE A 126 -1.77 -8.96 -15.23
N GLY A 127 -1.36 -9.59 -14.13
CA GLY A 127 0.04 -9.95 -13.86
C GLY A 127 0.79 -8.99 -12.96
N THR A 128 0.22 -7.82 -12.66
CA THR A 128 0.78 -6.88 -11.68
C THR A 128 0.13 -7.06 -10.31
N SER A 129 0.92 -6.89 -9.27
CA SER A 129 0.46 -6.93 -7.87
C SER A 129 0.91 -5.67 -7.14
N PRO A 130 0.32 -4.51 -7.46
CA PRO A 130 0.68 -3.27 -6.80
C PRO A 130 0.35 -3.32 -5.30
N TYR A 131 1.01 -2.46 -4.54
CA TYR A 131 0.67 -2.24 -3.14
C TYR A 131 -0.48 -1.24 -3.04
N GLY A 132 -1.55 -1.64 -2.36
CA GLY A 132 -2.61 -0.75 -1.89
C GLY A 132 -2.60 -0.61 -0.38
N VAL A 133 -3.61 0.05 0.16
CA VAL A 133 -3.85 0.19 1.59
C VAL A 133 -4.69 -0.98 2.09
N GLY A 134 -4.08 -1.90 2.82
CA GLY A 134 -4.76 -3.02 3.46
C GLY A 134 -5.32 -2.64 4.83
N VAL A 135 -6.54 -3.09 5.10
CA VAL A 135 -7.20 -2.94 6.40
C VAL A 135 -7.31 -4.31 7.05
N PHE A 136 -6.73 -4.42 8.24
CA PHE A 136 -6.66 -5.66 9.02
C PHE A 136 -7.27 -5.44 10.39
N TYR A 137 -8.01 -6.43 10.87
CA TYR A 137 -8.52 -6.45 12.24
C TYR A 137 -7.68 -7.41 13.09
N ARG A 138 -7.28 -6.96 14.28
CA ARG A 138 -6.60 -7.78 15.28
C ARG A 138 -7.46 -7.86 16.54
N ALA A 139 -7.98 -9.05 16.81
CA ALA A 139 -8.75 -9.32 18.02
C ALA A 139 -7.91 -9.11 19.28
N GLU A 140 -8.55 -8.68 20.37
CA GLU A 140 -7.97 -8.71 21.69
C GLU A 140 -7.64 -10.14 22.14
N ARG A 141 -6.71 -10.23 23.09
CA ARG A 141 -6.26 -11.51 23.61
C ARG A 141 -7.45 -12.22 24.28
N ARG A 142 -7.76 -13.44 23.81
CA ARG A 142 -8.85 -14.32 24.30
C ARG A 142 -10.27 -13.93 23.86
N PHE A 143 -10.46 -12.86 23.08
CA PHE A 143 -11.79 -12.55 22.53
C PHE A 143 -12.27 -13.65 21.58
N LYS A 144 -13.53 -14.07 21.74
CA LYS A 144 -14.25 -14.99 20.86
C LYS A 144 -15.67 -14.47 20.68
N GLY A 145 -16.18 -14.53 19.46
CA GLY A 145 -17.49 -14.01 19.12
C GLY A 145 -17.43 -12.98 18.01
N GLU A 146 -18.46 -12.13 17.95
CA GLU A 146 -18.64 -11.17 16.88
C GLU A 146 -18.23 -9.76 17.33
N ASP A 147 -17.52 -9.04 16.46
CA ASP A 147 -17.19 -7.63 16.64
C ASP A 147 -17.61 -6.87 15.39
N THR A 148 -18.20 -5.69 15.58
CA THR A 148 -18.73 -4.86 14.49
C THR A 148 -18.21 -3.44 14.62
N PHE A 149 -17.82 -2.87 13.48
CA PHE A 149 -17.22 -1.53 13.43
C PHE A 149 -17.41 -0.93 12.04
N VAL A 150 -17.19 0.39 11.94
CA VAL A 150 -17.36 1.13 10.69
C VAL A 150 -16.10 1.94 10.41
N TYR A 151 -15.68 1.91 9.15
CA TYR A 151 -14.60 2.76 8.67
C TYR A 151 -14.92 3.33 7.29
N ARG A 152 -14.33 4.48 7.00
CA ARG A 152 -14.43 5.18 5.72
C ARG A 152 -13.10 5.11 4.99
N VAL A 153 -13.18 4.91 3.68
CA VAL A 153 -12.05 4.99 2.77
C VAL A 153 -12.26 6.22 1.91
N VAL A 154 -11.44 7.25 2.13
CA VAL A 154 -11.49 8.53 1.42
C VAL A 154 -10.47 8.47 0.29
N TYR A 155 -10.95 8.49 -0.95
CA TYR A 155 -10.12 8.47 -2.13
C TYR A 155 -9.62 9.90 -2.45
N PRO A 156 -8.46 10.04 -3.10
CA PRO A 156 -7.95 11.35 -3.55
C PRO A 156 -8.91 12.12 -4.47
N THR A 157 -9.86 11.43 -5.12
CA THR A 157 -10.92 12.04 -5.94
C THR A 157 -12.00 12.74 -5.10
N GLY A 158 -11.99 12.55 -3.78
CA GLY A 158 -13.06 12.98 -2.88
C GLY A 158 -14.11 11.90 -2.63
N ASP A 159 -14.16 10.85 -3.46
CA ASP A 159 -15.08 9.73 -3.26
C ASP A 159 -14.86 9.05 -1.92
N VAL A 160 -15.96 8.63 -1.30
CA VAL A 160 -15.93 8.00 0.02
C VAL A 160 -16.57 6.63 -0.08
N ARG A 161 -15.88 5.61 0.42
CA ARG A 161 -16.48 4.31 0.66
C ARG A 161 -16.65 4.10 2.15
N GLU A 162 -17.88 4.02 2.61
CA GLU A 162 -18.23 3.63 3.98
C GLU A 162 -18.36 2.11 4.05
N VAL A 163 -17.70 1.51 5.04
CA VAL A 163 -17.62 0.06 5.19
C VAL A 163 -18.10 -0.34 6.56
N SER A 164 -19.23 -1.05 6.61
CA SER A 164 -19.69 -1.75 7.81
C SER A 164 -19.03 -3.12 7.85
N ALA A 165 -18.16 -3.33 8.84
CA ALA A 165 -17.41 -4.58 8.98
C ALA A 165 -17.95 -5.41 10.15
N LYS A 166 -18.13 -6.70 9.89
CA LYS A 166 -18.41 -7.72 10.89
C LYS A 166 -17.28 -8.76 10.87
N VAL A 167 -16.68 -9.01 12.02
CA VAL A 167 -15.66 -10.06 12.18
C VAL A 167 -16.13 -11.08 13.20
N VAL A 168 -15.99 -12.36 12.86
CA VAL A 168 -16.34 -13.47 13.75
C VAL A 168 -15.06 -14.21 14.13
N ILE A 169 -14.68 -14.17 15.39
CA ILE A 169 -13.46 -14.76 15.94
C ILE A 169 -13.77 -16.09 16.61
N GLN A 170 -13.07 -17.13 16.18
CA GLN A 170 -13.24 -18.52 16.63
C GLN A 170 -11.97 -19.05 17.31
#